data_AF-A0A5K3FRD8-F1
#
_entry.id   AF-A0A5K3FRD8-F1
#
_cell.length_a   1.000
_cell.length_b   1.000
_cell.length_c   1.000
_cell.angle_alpha   90.00
_cell.angle_beta   90.00
_cell.angle_gamma   90.00
#
_symmetry.space_group_name_H-M   'P 1'
#
loop_
_entity.id
_entity.type
_entity.pdbx_description
1 polymer ?
#
loop_
_entity_poly.entity_id
_entity_poly.type
_entity_poly.pdbx_seq_one_letter_code
_entity_poly.pdbx_strand_id
1 'polypeptide(L)'
;MVIAGLIGSIVAGIVLKKTGLYRRVLIVFYFLSVVTMGAFTGSVFSYSIAFVFVTMILLGFFQSGFLPLGFEYAAEITYPVDEGLSSGILNTSAHIFGVILTLVATALEGKYGGLSANLFMLVSMALAAIPACFMKDDLRRQRAHEKMVIEVEGKSDEEDGDDVTTSKMEQV
;
A
#
# COMPACT_ATOMS: atom_id res chain seq x y z
N MET A 1 0.76 -18.69 9.64
CA MET A 1 0.46 -17.56 8.73
C MET A 1 -0.46 -16.51 9.35
N VAL A 2 -1.69 -16.84 9.80
CA VAL A 2 -2.67 -15.85 10.27
C VAL A 2 -2.14 -14.94 11.40
N ILE A 3 -1.58 -15.51 12.47
CA ILE A 3 -1.04 -14.73 13.59
C ILE A 3 0.10 -13.80 13.12
N ALA A 4 1.02 -14.32 12.30
CA ALA A 4 2.09 -13.52 11.73
C ALA A 4 1.56 -12.40 10.82
N GLY A 5 0.51 -12.67 10.06
CA GLY A 5 -0.17 -11.68 9.23
C GLY A 5 -0.83 -10.57 10.04
N LEU A 6 -1.50 -10.90 11.15
CA LEU A 6 -2.07 -9.91 12.07
C LEU A 6 -0.99 -8.99 12.65
N ILE A 7 0.13 -9.57 13.10
CA ILE A 7 1.27 -8.79 13.58
C ILE A 7 1.82 -7.90 12.44
N GLY A 8 1.92 -8.44 11.22
CA GLY A 8 2.34 -7.71 10.03
C GLY A 8 1.48 -6.49 9.73
N SER A 9 0.16 -6.62 9.82
CA SER A 9 -0.79 -5.52 9.63
C SER A 9 -0.65 -4.42 10.68
N ILE A 10 -0.42 -4.77 11.96
CA ILE A 10 -0.18 -3.80 13.03
C ILE A 10 1.13 -3.05 12.78
N VAL A 11 2.21 -3.78 12.49
CA VAL A 11 3.53 -3.20 12.22
C VAL A 11 3.47 -2.28 10.99
N ALA A 12 2.81 -2.71 9.92
CA ALA A 12 2.64 -1.91 8.71
C ALA A 12 1.92 -0.59 8.99
N GLY A 13 0.85 -0.59 9.79
CA GLY A 13 0.15 0.62 10.20
C GLY A 13 1.03 1.56 11.03
N ILE A 14 1.85 1.04 11.94
CA ILE A 14 2.80 1.85 12.73
C ILE A 14 3.89 2.46 11.84
N VAL A 15 4.46 1.66 10.93
CA VAL A 15 5.49 2.13 9.99
C VAL A 15 4.93 3.23 9.10
N LEU A 16 3.71 3.07 8.60
CA LEU A 16 3.05 4.07 7.77
C LEU A 16 2.89 5.41 8.49
N LYS A 17 2.38 5.37 9.72
CA LYS A 17 2.24 6.56 10.59
C LYS A 17 3.56 7.28 10.84
N LYS A 18 4.65 6.54 11.05
CA LYS A 18 5.97 7.13 11.28
C LYS A 18 6.59 7.73 10.03
N THR A 19 6.37 7.11 8.86
CA THR A 19 7.08 7.50 7.64
C THR A 19 6.35 8.62 6.90
N GLY A 20 5.02 8.73 7.02
CA GLY A 20 4.18 9.72 6.33
C GLY A 20 4.22 9.64 4.79
N LEU A 21 5.00 8.69 4.25
CA LEU A 21 5.31 8.50 2.83
C LEU A 21 4.67 7.19 2.37
N TYR A 22 3.35 7.23 2.15
CA TYR A 22 2.51 6.07 1.83
C TYR A 22 3.04 5.22 0.68
N ARG A 23 3.43 5.84 -0.44
CA ARG A 23 3.98 5.13 -1.60
C ARG A 23 5.27 4.37 -1.29
N ARG A 24 6.22 5.00 -0.58
CA ARG A 24 7.53 4.37 -0.33
C ARG A 24 7.38 3.12 0.52
N VAL A 25 6.54 3.19 1.56
CA VAL A 25 6.27 2.05 2.43
C VAL A 25 5.56 0.94 1.64
N LEU A 26 4.57 1.30 0.82
CA LEU A 26 3.83 0.35 -0.01
C LEU A 26 4.75 -0.38 -1.00
N ILE A 27 5.63 0.33 -1.71
CA ILE A 27 6.61 -0.28 -2.64
C ILE A 27 7.59 -1.18 -1.90
N VAL A 28 8.14 -0.76 -0.75
CA VAL A 28 9.08 -1.57 0.03
C VAL A 28 8.43 -2.86 0.50
N PHE A 29 7.24 -2.79 1.10
CA PHE A 29 6.49 -3.97 1.53
C PHE A 29 6.16 -4.89 0.36
N TYR A 30 5.79 -4.31 -0.77
CA TYR A 30 5.50 -5.04 -1.99
C TYR A 30 6.71 -5.84 -2.50
N PHE A 31 7.88 -5.20 -2.61
CA PHE A 31 9.12 -5.88 -2.99
C PHE A 31 9.47 -7.01 -2.02
N LEU A 32 9.28 -6.78 -0.72
CA LEU A 32 9.55 -7.76 0.32
C LEU A 32 8.60 -8.97 0.23
N SER A 33 7.34 -8.75 -0.15
CA SER A 33 6.37 -9.81 -0.46
C SER A 33 6.80 -10.64 -1.67
N VAL A 34 7.30 -10.02 -2.75
CA VAL A 34 7.81 -10.75 -3.93
C VAL A 34 9.03 -11.61 -3.56
N VAL A 35 9.96 -11.06 -2.79
CA VAL A 35 11.16 -11.79 -2.32
C VAL A 35 10.76 -12.98 -1.45
N THR A 36 9.82 -12.79 -0.53
CA THR A 36 9.36 -13.88 0.35
C THR A 36 8.54 -14.93 -0.38
N MET A 37 7.80 -14.57 -1.43
CA MET A 37 7.13 -15.53 -2.32
C MET A 37 8.15 -16.36 -3.13
N GLY A 38 9.24 -15.73 -3.60
CA GLY A 38 10.35 -16.43 -4.23
C GLY A 38 11.06 -17.39 -3.26
N ALA A 39 11.31 -16.94 -2.03
CA ALA A 39 11.89 -17.76 -0.97
C ALA A 39 10.97 -18.94 -0.59
N PHE A 40 9.66 -18.74 -0.54
CA PHE A 40 8.68 -19.81 -0.33
C PHE A 40 8.71 -20.83 -1.48
N THR A 41 8.76 -20.37 -2.73
CA THR A 41 8.87 -21.25 -3.91
C THR A 41 10.16 -22.08 -3.86
N GLY A 42 11.29 -21.46 -3.52
CA GLY A 42 12.56 -22.18 -3.30
C GLY A 42 12.53 -23.11 -2.08
N SER A 43 11.74 -22.77 -1.07
CA SER A 43 11.56 -23.60 0.11
C SER A 43 10.77 -24.87 -0.17
N VAL A 44 9.79 -24.83 -1.08
CA VAL A 44 9.05 -26.02 -1.53
C VAL A 44 9.99 -27.04 -2.20
N PHE A 45 11.08 -26.56 -2.81
CA PHE A 45 12.11 -27.40 -3.38
C PHE A 45 13.08 -28.01 -2.36
N SER A 46 13.24 -27.36 -1.21
CA SER A 46 14.07 -27.87 -0.12
C SER A 46 13.25 -28.84 0.73
N TYR A 47 13.74 -30.07 0.94
CA TYR A 47 13.06 -31.10 1.76
C TYR A 47 13.00 -30.76 3.27
N SER A 48 13.47 -29.57 3.68
CA SER A 48 13.50 -29.13 5.07
C SER A 48 12.19 -28.45 5.47
N ILE A 49 11.39 -29.13 6.28
CA ILE A 49 10.10 -28.64 6.78
C ILE A 49 10.25 -27.30 7.54
N ALA A 50 11.36 -27.12 8.26
CA ALA A 50 11.61 -25.92 9.06
C ALA A 50 11.75 -24.67 8.17
N PHE A 51 12.38 -24.81 7.00
CA PHE A 51 12.55 -23.71 6.06
C PHE A 51 11.20 -23.27 5.46
N VAL A 52 10.29 -24.23 5.25
CA VAL A 52 8.91 -23.94 4.79
C VAL A 52 8.14 -23.16 5.86
N PHE A 53 8.22 -23.56 7.12
CA PHE A 53 7.54 -22.84 8.21
C PHE A 53 8.03 -21.39 8.35
N VAL A 54 9.34 -21.15 8.28
CA VAL A 54 9.91 -19.81 8.37
C VAL A 54 9.45 -18.94 7.20
N THR A 55 9.54 -19.46 5.97
CA THR A 55 9.12 -18.70 4.77
C THR A 55 7.61 -18.44 4.76
N MET A 56 6.77 -19.37 5.25
CA MET A 56 5.32 -19.14 5.41
C MET A 56 5.00 -18.07 6.45
N ILE A 57 5.75 -18.01 7.56
CA ILE A 57 5.58 -16.96 8.58
C ILE A 57 5.92 -15.59 7.98
N LEU A 58 7.07 -15.49 7.29
CA LEU A 58 7.51 -14.25 6.65
C LEU A 58 6.55 -13.83 5.54
N LEU A 59 6.15 -14.76 4.68
CA LEU A 59 5.18 -14.52 3.61
C LEU A 59 3.85 -13.99 4.18
N GLY A 60 3.36 -14.59 5.27
CA GLY A 60 2.14 -14.13 5.95
C GLY A 60 2.28 -12.72 6.53
N PHE A 61 3.41 -12.44 7.17
CA PHE A 61 3.68 -11.13 7.75
C PHE A 61 3.69 -10.02 6.69
N PHE A 62 4.45 -10.18 5.60
CA PHE A 62 4.56 -9.12 4.58
C PHE A 62 3.32 -9.02 3.68
N GLN A 63 2.72 -10.16 3.30
CA GLN A 63 1.56 -10.16 2.42
C GLN A 63 0.32 -9.57 3.12
N SER A 64 0.06 -9.95 4.38
CA SER A 64 -1.05 -9.37 5.14
C SER A 64 -0.75 -7.96 5.65
N GLY A 65 0.52 -7.58 5.81
CA GLY A 65 0.92 -6.21 6.12
C GLY A 65 0.72 -5.24 4.95
N PHE A 66 0.86 -5.72 3.72
CA PHE A 66 0.65 -4.93 2.50
C PHE A 66 -0.83 -4.54 2.28
N LEU A 67 -1.76 -5.41 2.66
CA LEU A 67 -3.20 -5.17 2.47
C LEU A 67 -3.72 -3.86 3.12
N PRO A 68 -3.52 -3.62 4.44
CA PRO A 68 -3.97 -2.39 5.08
C PRO A 68 -3.25 -1.15 4.52
N LEU A 69 -1.97 -1.26 4.15
CA LEU A 69 -1.23 -0.19 3.47
C LEU A 69 -1.91 0.21 2.15
N GLY A 70 -2.35 -0.77 1.37
CA GLY A 70 -3.05 -0.55 0.11
C GLY A 70 -4.41 0.13 0.29
N PHE A 71 -5.20 -0.29 1.29
CA PHE A 71 -6.47 0.36 1.60
C PHE A 71 -6.29 1.80 2.08
N GLU A 72 -5.32 2.06 2.95
CA GLU A 72 -5.05 3.41 3.45
C GLU A 72 -4.56 4.33 2.33
N TYR A 73 -3.70 3.82 1.44
CA TYR A 73 -3.27 4.55 0.24
C TYR A 73 -4.42 4.81 -0.74
N ALA A 74 -5.32 3.84 -0.95
CA ALA A 74 -6.49 4.01 -1.80
C ALA A 74 -7.46 5.07 -1.25
N ALA A 75 -7.68 5.10 0.07
CA ALA A 75 -8.46 6.15 0.71
C ALA A 75 -7.81 7.54 0.52
N GLU A 76 -6.49 7.64 0.64
CA GLU A 76 -5.72 8.89 0.45
C GLU A 76 -5.89 9.48 -0.96
N ILE A 77 -5.80 8.65 -2.01
CA ILE A 77 -5.89 9.12 -3.41
C ILE A 77 -7.32 9.46 -3.84
N THR A 78 -8.33 8.84 -3.20
CA THR A 78 -9.75 8.97 -3.58
C THR A 78 -10.48 10.05 -2.77
N TYR A 79 -9.79 10.76 -1.87
CA TYR A 79 -10.39 11.83 -1.08
C TYR A 79 -11.05 12.92 -1.96
N PRO A 80 -12.27 13.41 -1.65
CA PRO A 80 -13.10 13.17 -0.45
C PRO A 80 -14.24 12.14 -0.65
N VAL A 81 -13.98 10.99 -1.29
CA VAL A 81 -14.97 9.90 -1.43
C VAL A 81 -15.00 9.05 -0.15
N ASP A 82 -16.18 8.51 0.17
CA ASP A 82 -16.40 7.60 1.30
C ASP A 82 -15.43 6.40 1.29
N GLU A 83 -14.74 6.18 2.41
CA GLU A 83 -13.73 5.12 2.57
C GLU A 83 -14.31 3.71 2.40
N GLY A 84 -15.58 3.52 2.77
CA GLY A 84 -16.30 2.27 2.60
C GLY A 84 -16.55 1.94 1.13
N LEU A 85 -16.83 2.94 0.30
CA LEU A 85 -17.00 2.74 -1.14
C LEU A 85 -15.67 2.40 -1.83
N SER A 86 -14.59 3.11 -1.49
CA SER A 86 -13.27 2.86 -2.06
C SER A 86 -12.74 1.46 -1.72
N SER A 87 -12.84 1.07 -0.44
CA SER A 87 -12.45 -0.27 0.01
C SER A 87 -13.35 -1.37 -0.57
N GLY A 88 -14.66 -1.12 -0.72
CA GLY A 88 -15.60 -2.05 -1.34
C GLY A 88 -15.29 -2.33 -2.81
N ILE A 89 -15.02 -1.30 -3.61
CA ILE A 89 -14.64 -1.43 -5.02
C ILE A 89 -13.28 -2.13 -5.15
N LEU A 90 -12.30 -1.72 -4.34
CA LEU A 90 -10.97 -2.31 -4.35
C LEU A 90 -11.02 -3.81 -4.00
N ASN A 91 -11.74 -4.19 -2.94
CA ASN A 91 -11.87 -5.59 -2.56
C ASN A 91 -12.65 -6.42 -3.60
N THR A 92 -13.69 -5.86 -4.19
CA THR A 92 -14.45 -6.53 -5.25
C THR A 92 -13.57 -6.80 -6.48
N SER A 93 -12.79 -5.81 -6.91
CA SER A 93 -11.84 -6.00 -8.00
C SER A 93 -10.77 -7.06 -7.67
N ALA A 94 -10.21 -7.02 -6.45
CA ALA A 94 -9.23 -7.99 -5.99
C ALA A 94 -9.77 -9.43 -6.01
N HIS A 95 -11.02 -9.64 -5.58
CA HIS A 95 -11.65 -10.95 -5.64
C HIS A 95 -11.91 -11.43 -7.08
N ILE A 96 -12.38 -10.56 -7.98
CA ILE A 96 -12.61 -10.92 -9.39
C ILE A 96 -11.30 -11.37 -10.04
N PHE A 97 -10.23 -10.58 -9.90
CA PHE A 97 -8.90 -10.94 -10.39
C PHE A 97 -8.37 -12.20 -9.70
N GLY A 98 -8.56 -12.33 -8.38
CA GLY A 98 -8.13 -13.49 -7.61
C GLY A 98 -8.77 -14.79 -8.08
N VAL A 99 -10.08 -14.80 -8.38
CA VAL A 99 -10.78 -15.98 -8.92
C VAL A 99 -10.21 -16.36 -10.28
N ILE A 100 -10.04 -15.39 -11.19
CA ILE A 100 -9.49 -15.65 -12.53
C ILE A 100 -8.08 -16.23 -12.44
N LEU A 101 -7.19 -15.60 -11.66
CA LEU A 101 -5.81 -16.04 -11.47
C LEU A 101 -5.75 -17.45 -10.83
N THR A 102 -6.63 -17.73 -9.87
CA THR A 102 -6.71 -19.04 -9.22
C THR A 102 -7.11 -20.12 -10.22
N LEU A 103 -8.13 -19.88 -11.06
CA LEU A 103 -8.54 -20.85 -12.09
C LEU A 103 -7.41 -21.16 -13.07
N VAL A 104 -6.66 -20.15 -13.49
CA VAL A 104 -5.47 -20.34 -14.36
C VAL A 104 -4.39 -21.13 -13.64
N ALA A 105 -4.08 -20.78 -12.39
CA ALA A 105 -3.07 -21.46 -11.58
C ALA A 105 -3.44 -22.95 -11.37
N THR A 106 -4.70 -23.26 -11.04
CA THR A 106 -5.20 -24.63 -10.89
C THR A 106 -5.12 -25.41 -12.21
N ALA A 107 -5.46 -24.80 -13.34
CA ALA A 107 -5.32 -25.44 -14.64
C ALA A 107 -3.85 -25.71 -15.02
N LEU A 108 -2.94 -24.82 -14.62
CA LEU A 108 -1.51 -24.98 -14.80
C LEU A 108 -0.95 -26.10 -13.91
N GLU A 109 -1.38 -26.14 -12.65
CA GLU A 109 -1.01 -27.20 -11.70
C GLU A 109 -1.39 -28.58 -12.23
N GLY A 110 -2.61 -28.73 -12.75
CA GLY A 110 -3.10 -30.01 -13.27
C GLY A 110 -2.34 -30.53 -14.51
N LYS A 111 -1.70 -29.66 -15.30
CA LYS A 111 -0.99 -30.05 -16.53
C LYS A 111 0.54 -30.10 -16.39
N TYR A 112 1.11 -29.20 -15.59
CA TYR A 112 2.56 -28.96 -15.51
C TYR A 112 3.11 -29.10 -14.08
N GLY A 113 2.24 -29.35 -13.09
CA GLY A 113 2.59 -29.57 -11.69
C GLY A 113 2.60 -28.29 -10.83
N GLY A 114 2.75 -28.47 -9.52
CA GLY A 114 2.69 -27.36 -8.54
C GLY A 114 3.79 -26.31 -8.70
N LEU A 115 4.93 -26.69 -9.28
CA LEU A 115 6.05 -25.78 -9.53
C LEU A 115 5.67 -24.70 -10.55
N SER A 116 5.10 -25.10 -11.69
CA SER A 116 4.66 -24.15 -12.71
C SER A 116 3.56 -23.22 -12.20
N ALA A 117 2.66 -23.72 -11.34
CA ALA A 117 1.64 -22.89 -10.70
C ALA A 117 2.26 -21.86 -9.74
N ASN A 118 3.24 -22.27 -8.93
CA ASN A 118 3.96 -21.35 -8.03
C ASN A 118 4.78 -20.30 -8.80
N LEU A 119 5.46 -20.69 -9.89
CA LEU A 119 6.15 -19.74 -10.77
C LEU A 119 5.18 -18.78 -11.45
N PHE A 120 4.03 -19.27 -11.91
CA PHE A 120 2.98 -18.42 -12.46
C PHE A 120 2.47 -17.39 -11.43
N MET A 121 2.25 -17.82 -10.18
CA MET A 121 1.87 -16.92 -9.08
C MET A 121 2.97 -15.90 -8.75
N LEU A 122 4.24 -16.30 -8.79
CA LEU A 122 5.37 -15.40 -8.58
C LEU A 122 5.46 -14.34 -9.70
N VAL A 123 5.32 -14.76 -10.95
CA VAL A 123 5.36 -13.88 -12.13
C VAL A 123 4.15 -12.94 -12.16
N SER A 124 2.95 -13.43 -11.84
CA SER A 124 1.74 -12.61 -11.78
C SER A 124 1.81 -11.58 -10.67
N MET A 125 2.39 -11.94 -9.50
CA MET A 125 2.80 -10.96 -8.49
C MET A 125 3.74 -9.96 -9.14
N ALA A 126 4.91 -10.35 -9.66
CA ALA A 126 5.87 -9.40 -10.23
C ALA A 126 5.26 -8.48 -11.33
N LEU A 127 4.32 -8.96 -12.14
CA LEU A 127 3.57 -8.14 -13.10
C LEU A 127 2.66 -7.11 -12.42
N ALA A 128 1.98 -7.50 -11.33
CA ALA A 128 1.16 -6.59 -10.53
C ALA A 128 1.99 -5.46 -9.87
N ALA A 129 3.31 -5.60 -9.83
CA ALA A 129 4.23 -4.55 -9.38
C ALA A 129 4.29 -3.37 -10.34
N ILE A 130 4.08 -3.63 -11.64
CA ILE A 130 4.21 -2.62 -12.70
C ILE A 130 3.27 -1.43 -12.47
N PRO A 131 1.94 -1.64 -12.26
CA PRO A 131 1.05 -0.52 -11.93
C PRO A 131 1.41 0.14 -10.59
N ALA A 132 1.88 -0.61 -9.59
CA ALA A 132 2.32 -0.04 -8.31
C ALA A 132 3.55 0.87 -8.47
N CYS A 133 4.47 0.54 -9.38
CA CYS A 133 5.64 1.35 -9.72
C CYS A 133 5.29 2.59 -10.55
N PHE A 134 4.24 2.52 -11.38
CA PHE A 134 3.78 3.62 -12.23
C PHE A 134 2.77 4.57 -11.57
N MET A 135 2.31 4.28 -10.35
CA MET A 135 1.43 5.19 -9.60
C MET A 135 2.14 6.54 -9.34
N LYS A 136 1.57 7.60 -9.92
CA LYS A 136 1.94 8.99 -9.67
C LYS A 136 1.52 9.39 -8.26
N ASP A 137 2.45 9.96 -7.51
CA ASP A 137 2.25 10.56 -6.19
C ASP A 137 1.43 11.86 -6.28
N ASP A 138 0.14 11.78 -6.58
CA ASP A 138 -0.74 12.88 -6.22
C ASP A 138 -1.27 12.63 -4.80
N LEU A 139 -0.42 12.93 -3.81
CA LEU A 139 -0.78 13.02 -2.38
C LEU A 139 -1.71 14.22 -2.17
N ARG A 140 -2.96 14.10 -2.65
CA ARG A 140 -3.97 15.16 -2.66
C ARG A 140 -4.27 15.69 -1.26
N ARG A 141 -4.15 14.87 -0.22
CA ARG A 141 -4.40 15.26 1.19
C ARG A 141 -3.28 16.12 1.79
N GLN A 142 -2.01 15.81 1.51
CA GLN A 142 -0.88 16.67 1.90
C GLN A 142 -0.95 18.02 1.16
N ARG A 143 -1.26 18.00 -0.15
CA ARG A 143 -1.38 19.23 -0.93
C ARG A 143 -2.61 20.07 -0.54
N ALA A 144 -3.70 19.44 -0.08
CA ALA A 144 -4.86 20.15 0.46
C ALA A 144 -4.55 20.81 1.81
N HIS A 145 -3.83 20.12 2.70
CA HIS A 145 -3.36 20.72 3.96
C HIS A 145 -2.34 21.83 3.73
N GLU A 146 -1.42 21.65 2.79
CA GLU A 146 -0.45 22.68 2.38
C GLU A 146 -1.14 23.90 1.77
N LYS A 147 -2.15 23.71 0.90
CA LYS A 147 -2.96 24.81 0.38
C LYS A 147 -3.73 25.56 1.47
N MET A 148 -4.34 24.85 2.42
CA MET A 148 -5.03 25.49 3.55
C MET A 148 -4.06 26.27 4.44
N VAL A 149 -2.87 25.75 4.72
CA VAL A 149 -1.85 26.46 5.51
C VAL A 149 -1.36 27.71 4.77
N ILE A 150 -1.08 27.62 3.47
CA ILE A 150 -0.68 28.78 2.65
C ILE A 150 -1.80 29.83 2.57
N GLU A 151 -3.07 29.40 2.49
CA GLU A 151 -4.21 30.31 2.44
C GLU A 151 -4.48 30.98 3.80
N VAL A 152 -4.24 30.28 4.92
CA VAL A 152 -4.31 30.86 6.27
C VAL A 152 -3.15 31.83 6.51
N GLU A 153 -1.91 31.46 6.15
CA GLU A 153 -0.74 32.33 6.34
C GLU A 153 -0.81 33.57 5.44
N GLY A 154 -1.17 33.40 4.17
CA GLY A 154 -1.34 34.54 3.24
C GLY A 154 -2.48 35.48 3.64
N LYS A 155 -3.52 34.97 4.32
CA LYS A 155 -4.61 35.80 4.86
C LYS A 155 -4.25 36.47 6.19
N SER A 156 -3.36 35.86 6.96
CA SER A 156 -2.80 36.46 8.18
C SER A 156 -1.84 37.61 7.86
N ASP A 157 -1.04 37.46 6.80
CA ASP A 157 -0.11 38.50 6.31
C ASP A 157 -0.85 39.70 5.69
N GLU A 158 -2.02 39.48 5.06
CA GLU A 158 -2.90 40.56 4.56
C GLU A 158 -3.58 41.33 5.70
N GLU A 159 -4.03 40.64 6.77
CA GLU A 159 -4.66 41.29 7.93
C GLU A 159 -3.65 42.08 8.79
N ASP A 160 -2.40 41.63 8.94
CA ASP A 160 -1.34 42.36 9.67
C ASP A 160 -0.81 43.58 8.88
N GLY A 161 -0.84 43.54 7.55
CA GLY A 161 -0.46 44.66 6.69
C GLY A 161 -1.45 45.83 6.71
N ASP A 162 -2.75 45.55 6.82
CA ASP A 162 -3.80 46.57 6.88
C ASP A 162 -3.89 47.23 8.28
N ASP A 163 -3.66 46.49 9.38
CA ASP A 163 -3.71 47.05 10.75
C ASP A 163 -2.54 48.03 11.01
N VAL A 164 -1.34 47.72 10.52
CA VAL A 164 -0.16 48.61 10.63
C VAL A 164 -0.33 49.90 9.80
N THR A 165 -1.01 49.82 8.67
CA THR A 165 -1.24 50.98 7.78
C THR A 165 -2.33 51.90 8.34
N THR A 166 -3.37 51.32 8.96
CA THR A 166 -4.48 52.06 9.58
C THR A 166 -4.05 52.73 10.89
N SER A 167 -3.25 52.04 11.72
CA SER A 167 -2.68 52.60 12.96
C SER A 167 -1.79 53.83 12.72
N LYS A 168 -1.05 53.88 11.60
CA LYS A 168 -0.24 55.05 11.21
C LYS A 168 -1.06 56.24 10.71
N MET A 169 -2.27 56.02 10.20
CA MET A 169 -3.17 57.10 9.76
C MET A 169 -3.93 57.75 10.92
N GLU A 170 -4.15 57.04 12.03
CA GLU A 170 -4.81 57.59 13.24
C GLU A 170 -3.88 58.40 14.16
N GLN A 171 -2.57 58.42 13.88
CA GLN A 171 -1.55 59.15 14.67
C GLN A 171 -1.12 60.50 14.03
N VAL A 172 -1.84 61.00 13.01
CA VAL A 172 -1.54 62.29 12.33
C VAL A 172 -2.71 63.26 12.44
#